data_AF-T1AV71-F1
#
_entry.id   AF-T1AV71-F1
#
_cell.length_a   1.000
_cell.length_b   1.000
_cell.length_c   1.000
_cell.angle_alpha   90.00
_cell.angle_beta   90.00
_cell.angle_gamma   90.00
#
_symmetry.space_group_name_H-M   'P 1'
#
loop_
_entity.id
_entity.type
_entity.pdbx_description
1 polymer ?
#
loop_
_entity_poly.entity_id
_entity_poly.type
_entity_poly.pdbx_seq_one_letter_code
_entity_poly.pdbx_strand_id
1 'polypeptide(L)'
;MSTITSVIPARSRERVNRNVRRAIGLTEDPPAACDDPRRAYRSIDGVARIVHGDLPSMLVGGLASLFLEMLHPYSMAGVAQHSRYRDDPLGRVRQTAHFIGLTTYGSRDEALAAIERVRTIHEHVRGVADDGVAYRASDPRLLEWVHVAGTAMFLAAH
;
A
#
# COMPACT_ATOMS: atom_id res chain seq x y z
N MET A 1 -30.42 -1.20 -18.51
CA MET A 1 -29.37 -0.97 -17.49
C MET A 1 -28.22 -1.93 -17.79
N SER A 2 -27.27 -1.48 -18.63
CA SER A 2 -26.15 -2.30 -19.11
C SER A 2 -24.99 -2.25 -18.12
N THR A 3 -24.60 -3.42 -17.66
CA THR A 3 -23.40 -3.71 -16.87
C THR A 3 -22.17 -3.49 -17.75
N ILE A 4 -21.39 -2.44 -17.49
CA ILE A 4 -20.03 -2.32 -18.04
C ILE A 4 -19.14 -3.22 -17.19
N THR A 5 -19.06 -4.49 -17.55
CA THR A 5 -18.00 -5.39 -17.08
C THR A 5 -16.78 -5.14 -17.96
N SER A 6 -15.70 -4.64 -17.36
CA SER A 6 -14.42 -4.37 -18.03
C SER A 6 -13.88 -5.62 -18.74
N VAL A 7 -13.89 -5.63 -20.08
CA VAL A 7 -13.35 -6.71 -20.92
C VAL A 7 -11.95 -6.32 -21.40
N ILE A 8 -10.98 -6.23 -20.49
CA ILE A 8 -9.56 -6.25 -20.88
C ILE A 8 -9.06 -7.69 -20.74
N PRO A 9 -8.74 -8.39 -21.85
CA PRO A 9 -8.21 -9.75 -21.80
C PRO A 9 -6.92 -9.83 -20.95
N ALA A 10 -6.71 -10.92 -20.22
CA ALA A 10 -5.58 -11.10 -19.31
C ALA A 10 -4.21 -10.80 -19.95
N ARG A 11 -4.00 -11.22 -21.21
CA ARG A 11 -2.78 -10.92 -21.98
C ARG A 11 -2.58 -9.42 -22.25
N SER A 12 -3.66 -8.67 -22.39
CA SER A 12 -3.60 -7.21 -22.56
C SER A 12 -3.23 -6.53 -21.24
N ARG A 13 -3.78 -6.98 -20.10
CA ARG A 13 -3.38 -6.51 -18.76
C ARG A 13 -1.90 -6.76 -18.48
N GLU A 14 -1.39 -7.97 -18.73
CA GLU A 14 0.03 -8.29 -18.57
C GLU A 14 0.94 -7.40 -19.42
N ARG A 15 0.54 -7.12 -20.65
CA ARG A 15 1.29 -6.24 -21.55
C ARG A 15 1.30 -4.80 -21.05
N VAL A 16 0.16 -4.29 -20.59
CA VAL A 16 0.07 -2.95 -19.99
C VAL A 16 0.93 -2.88 -18.72
N ASN A 17 0.86 -3.88 -17.85
CA ASN A 17 1.70 -3.96 -16.64
C ASN A 17 3.18 -3.88 -16.98
N ARG A 18 3.67 -4.67 -17.95
CA ARG A 18 5.08 -4.61 -18.39
C ARG A 18 5.44 -3.24 -18.96
N ASN A 19 4.57 -2.65 -19.78
CA ASN A 19 4.84 -1.35 -20.40
C ASN A 19 4.90 -0.23 -19.35
N VAL A 20 3.98 -0.23 -18.37
CA VAL A 20 3.98 0.73 -17.27
C VAL A 20 5.22 0.56 -16.39
N ARG A 21 5.60 -0.67 -16.01
CA ARG A 21 6.85 -0.95 -15.25
C ARG A 21 8.06 -0.29 -15.91
N ARG A 22 8.21 -0.50 -17.22
CA ARG A 22 9.30 0.11 -18.00
C ARG A 22 9.22 1.63 -18.03
N ALA A 23 8.02 2.19 -18.24
CA ALA A 23 7.82 3.63 -18.33
C ALA A 23 8.15 4.37 -17.02
N ILE A 24 7.96 3.73 -15.86
CA ILE A 24 8.28 4.32 -14.54
C ILE A 24 9.66 3.92 -14.00
N GLY A 25 10.50 3.29 -14.82
CA GLY A 25 11.88 2.95 -14.45
C GLY A 25 12.03 1.76 -13.50
N LEU A 26 11.00 0.91 -13.35
CA LEU A 26 11.11 -0.37 -12.64
C LEU A 26 11.69 -1.41 -13.60
N THR A 27 13.02 -1.44 -13.71
CA THR A 27 13.76 -2.31 -14.63
C THR A 27 14.09 -3.69 -14.05
N GLU A 28 14.11 -3.81 -12.72
CA GLU A 28 14.30 -5.09 -12.04
C GLU A 28 12.97 -5.84 -11.89
N ASP A 29 13.05 -7.16 -12.04
CA ASP A 29 11.92 -8.03 -11.76
C ASP A 29 11.53 -7.94 -10.29
N PRO A 30 10.23 -7.96 -9.97
CA PRO A 30 9.82 -7.95 -8.58
C PRO A 30 10.36 -9.21 -7.87
N PRO A 31 10.62 -9.14 -6.55
CA PRO A 31 10.95 -10.32 -5.77
C PRO A 31 9.93 -11.43 -6.00
N ALA A 32 10.39 -12.68 -6.02
CA ALA A 32 9.52 -13.83 -6.24
C ALA A 32 8.44 -13.90 -5.15
N ALA A 33 7.19 -14.10 -5.57
CA ALA A 33 6.08 -14.30 -4.64
C ALA A 33 6.19 -15.67 -3.95
N CYS A 34 5.69 -15.76 -2.73
CA CYS A 34 5.47 -17.02 -2.04
C CYS A 34 4.21 -17.69 -2.60
N ASP A 35 4.39 -18.68 -3.46
CA ASP A 35 3.29 -19.39 -4.15
C ASP A 35 2.91 -20.72 -3.47
N ASP A 36 3.54 -21.06 -2.33
CA ASP A 36 3.12 -22.18 -1.49
C ASP A 36 1.92 -21.76 -0.62
N PRO A 37 0.71 -22.32 -0.82
CA PRO A 37 -0.48 -21.97 -0.04
C PRO A 37 -0.32 -22.18 1.47
N ARG A 38 0.58 -23.06 1.90
CA ARG A 38 0.82 -23.36 3.32
C ARG A 38 1.72 -22.31 3.98
N ARG A 39 2.52 -21.61 3.19
CA ARG A 39 3.49 -20.62 3.68
C ARG A 39 3.05 -19.19 3.39
N ALA A 40 2.24 -18.96 2.37
CA ALA A 40 1.79 -17.62 1.98
C ALA A 40 1.03 -16.93 3.12
N TYR A 41 1.30 -15.64 3.36
CA TYR A 41 0.59 -14.86 4.38
C TYR A 41 -0.88 -14.59 3.98
N ARG A 42 -1.09 -14.24 2.71
CA ARG A 42 -2.42 -14.14 2.09
C ARG A 42 -2.66 -15.35 1.20
N SER A 43 -3.94 -15.70 1.01
CA SER A 43 -4.32 -16.74 0.04
C SER A 43 -3.73 -16.42 -1.34
N ILE A 44 -3.16 -17.44 -2.00
CA ILE A 44 -2.53 -17.28 -3.31
C ILE A 44 -3.53 -16.83 -4.39
N ASP A 45 -4.81 -17.18 -4.21
CA ASP A 45 -5.93 -16.80 -5.08
C ASP A 45 -6.80 -15.68 -4.46
N GLY A 46 -6.30 -15.02 -3.42
CA GLY A 46 -7.04 -13.99 -2.68
C GLY A 46 -7.16 -12.67 -3.45
N VAL A 47 -8.27 -11.96 -3.21
CA VAL A 47 -8.57 -10.65 -3.83
C VAL A 47 -7.41 -9.65 -3.70
N ALA A 48 -6.71 -9.64 -2.57
CA ALA A 48 -5.55 -8.76 -2.37
C ALA A 48 -4.44 -8.97 -3.41
N ARG A 49 -4.14 -10.22 -3.79
CA ARG A 49 -3.14 -10.53 -4.84
C ARG A 49 -3.64 -10.16 -6.23
N ILE A 50 -4.94 -10.30 -6.48
CA ILE A 50 -5.56 -9.90 -7.75
C ILE A 50 -5.45 -8.38 -7.95
N VAL A 51 -5.90 -7.61 -6.95
CA VAL A 51 -5.91 -6.14 -6.99
C VAL A 51 -4.49 -5.60 -7.03
N HIS A 52 -3.61 -6.06 -6.14
CA HIS A 52 -2.23 -5.57 -6.08
C HIS A 52 -1.36 -6.04 -7.27
N GLY A 53 -1.83 -7.01 -8.06
CA GLY A 53 -1.14 -7.52 -9.24
C GLY A 53 -1.32 -6.62 -10.47
N ASP A 54 -2.30 -5.72 -10.43
CA ASP A 54 -2.59 -4.77 -11.51
C ASP A 54 -1.88 -3.44 -11.26
N LEU A 55 -0.66 -3.30 -11.82
CA LEU A 55 0.22 -2.16 -11.53
C LEU A 55 -0.40 -0.78 -11.86
N PRO A 56 -1.08 -0.56 -13.00
CA PRO A 56 -1.77 0.70 -13.29
C PRO A 56 -2.79 1.07 -12.21
N SER A 57 -3.65 0.13 -11.82
CA SER A 57 -4.63 0.33 -10.76
C SER A 57 -3.97 0.59 -9.41
N MET A 58 -2.89 -0.11 -9.10
CA MET A 58 -2.07 0.15 -7.91
C MET A 58 -1.49 1.57 -7.88
N LEU A 59 -1.04 2.11 -9.02
CA LEU A 59 -0.52 3.49 -9.10
C LEU A 59 -1.63 4.51 -8.88
N VAL A 60 -2.78 4.35 -9.55
CA VAL A 60 -3.92 5.27 -9.42
C VAL A 60 -4.51 5.20 -8.02
N GLY A 61 -4.82 3.99 -7.54
CA GLY A 61 -5.38 3.76 -6.21
C GLY A 61 -4.41 4.15 -5.09
N GLY A 62 -3.11 3.89 -5.26
CA GLY A 62 -2.09 4.31 -4.30
C GLY A 62 -1.98 5.82 -4.17
N LEU A 63 -1.98 6.55 -5.30
CA LEU A 63 -1.95 8.01 -5.27
C LEU A 63 -3.25 8.60 -4.68
N ALA A 64 -4.41 8.05 -5.05
CA ALA A 64 -5.69 8.47 -4.48
C ALA A 64 -5.76 8.20 -2.96
N SER A 65 -5.24 7.06 -2.51
CA SER A 65 -5.13 6.73 -1.08
C SER A 65 -4.31 7.75 -0.33
N LEU A 66 -3.13 8.13 -0.86
CA LEU A 66 -2.28 9.13 -0.22
C LEU A 66 -3.03 10.45 0.01
N PHE A 67 -3.77 10.93 -0.98
CA PHE A 67 -4.57 12.15 -0.82
C PHE A 67 -5.68 12.00 0.21
N LEU A 68 -6.38 10.85 0.22
CA LEU A 68 -7.45 10.59 1.19
C LEU A 68 -6.91 10.45 2.61
N GLU A 69 -5.80 9.74 2.80
CA GLU A 69 -5.11 9.59 4.08
C GLU A 69 -4.69 10.94 4.68
N MET A 70 -4.24 11.88 3.84
CA MET A 70 -3.82 13.23 4.24
C MET A 70 -4.96 14.09 4.79
N LEU A 71 -6.22 13.74 4.53
CA LEU A 71 -7.37 14.49 5.05
C LEU A 71 -7.57 14.29 6.56
N HIS A 72 -6.98 13.25 7.15
CA HIS A 72 -7.05 13.06 8.59
C HIS A 72 -5.94 13.86 9.29
N PRO A 73 -6.28 14.82 10.18
CA PRO A 73 -5.31 15.76 10.74
C PRO A 73 -4.16 15.05 11.46
N TYR A 74 -4.46 13.99 12.22
CA TYR A 74 -3.44 13.24 12.96
C TYR A 74 -2.58 12.30 12.10
N SER A 75 -3.10 11.86 10.94
CA SER A 75 -2.28 11.14 9.96
C SER A 75 -1.24 12.09 9.39
N MET A 76 -1.69 13.26 8.95
CA MET A 76 -0.80 14.28 8.38
C MET A 76 0.20 14.84 9.40
N ALA A 77 -0.21 15.04 10.66
CA ALA A 77 0.69 15.44 11.74
C ALA A 77 1.81 14.40 11.94
N GLY A 78 1.47 13.11 11.99
CA GLY A 78 2.45 12.03 12.05
C GLY A 78 3.46 12.05 10.90
N VAL A 79 2.98 12.24 9.67
CA VAL A 79 3.85 12.34 8.49
C VAL A 79 4.72 13.59 8.54
N ALA A 80 4.14 14.75 8.87
CA ALA A 80 4.83 16.03 8.89
C ALA A 80 5.94 16.08 9.94
N GLN A 81 5.73 15.47 11.10
CA GLN A 81 6.63 15.52 12.24
C GLN A 81 7.67 14.39 12.25
N HIS A 82 7.38 13.23 11.64
CA HIS A 82 8.22 12.03 11.74
C HIS A 82 8.72 11.46 10.40
N SER A 83 8.36 12.05 9.25
CA SER A 83 8.78 11.54 7.94
C SER A 83 9.69 12.51 7.19
N ARG A 84 10.71 11.96 6.51
CA ARG A 84 11.59 12.69 5.58
C ARG A 84 10.96 12.88 4.20
N TYR A 85 9.64 13.00 4.11
CA TYR A 85 8.91 13.00 2.84
C TYR A 85 9.26 14.19 1.92
N ARG A 86 9.72 15.32 2.50
CA ARG A 86 10.16 16.49 1.75
C ARG A 86 11.51 16.27 1.07
N ASP A 87 12.41 15.54 1.74
CA ASP A 87 13.78 15.31 1.26
C ASP A 87 13.87 14.03 0.41
N ASP A 88 13.06 13.02 0.72
CA ASP A 88 13.04 11.71 0.06
C ASP A 88 11.61 11.17 -0.14
N PRO A 89 10.82 11.80 -1.02
CA PRO A 89 9.46 11.36 -1.32
C PRO A 89 9.44 9.97 -1.98
N LEU A 90 10.39 9.69 -2.87
CA LEU A 90 10.47 8.42 -3.58
C LEU A 90 10.87 7.26 -2.65
N GLY A 91 11.79 7.48 -1.70
CA GLY A 91 12.13 6.48 -0.69
C GLY A 91 10.93 6.14 0.19
N ARG A 92 10.11 7.12 0.57
CA ARG A 92 8.87 6.88 1.33
C ARG A 92 7.88 6.02 0.55
N VAL A 93 7.65 6.34 -0.74
CA VAL A 93 6.79 5.53 -1.61
C VAL A 93 7.32 4.10 -1.75
N ARG A 94 8.63 3.92 -1.92
CA ARG A 94 9.26 2.59 -1.99
C ARG A 94 9.08 1.78 -0.70
N GLN A 95 9.19 2.40 0.47
CA GLN A 95 8.97 1.73 1.76
C GLN A 95 7.54 1.21 1.89
N THR A 96 6.55 2.01 1.53
CA THR A 96 5.13 1.59 1.52
C THR A 96 4.90 0.47 0.50
N ALA A 97 5.43 0.61 -0.72
CA ALA A 97 5.30 -0.41 -1.76
C ALA A 97 5.93 -1.75 -1.33
N HIS A 98 7.10 -1.70 -0.68
CA HIS A 98 7.77 -2.88 -0.13
C HIS A 98 6.94 -3.53 0.99
N PHE A 99 6.38 -2.74 1.90
CA PHE A 99 5.49 -3.25 2.95
C PHE A 99 4.24 -3.93 2.39
N ILE A 100 3.57 -3.29 1.42
CA ILE A 100 2.41 -3.88 0.72
C ILE A 100 2.82 -5.16 -0.01
N GLY A 101 3.98 -5.16 -0.67
CA GLY A 101 4.55 -6.31 -1.35
C GLY A 101 4.73 -7.51 -0.41
N LEU A 102 5.43 -7.32 0.72
CA LEU A 102 5.63 -8.38 1.71
C LEU A 102 4.32 -8.88 2.32
N THR A 103 3.39 -7.98 2.64
CA THR A 103 2.10 -8.34 3.25
C THR A 103 1.04 -8.86 2.26
N THR A 104 1.38 -8.94 0.97
CA THR A 104 0.52 -9.48 -0.09
C THR A 104 1.10 -10.75 -0.69
N TYR A 105 2.38 -10.72 -1.05
CA TYR A 105 3.07 -11.76 -1.81
C TYR A 105 4.07 -12.56 -0.99
N GLY A 106 4.50 -12.06 0.18
CA GLY A 106 5.46 -12.74 1.04
C GLY A 106 4.91 -13.98 1.74
N SER A 107 5.84 -14.76 2.29
CA SER A 107 5.51 -15.80 3.26
C SER A 107 4.97 -15.20 4.57
N ARG A 108 4.34 -16.02 5.39
CA ARG A 108 3.82 -15.65 6.71
C ARG A 108 4.91 -15.02 7.58
N ASP A 109 6.11 -15.59 7.59
CA ASP A 109 7.21 -15.12 8.43
C ASP A 109 7.72 -13.74 7.97
N GLU A 110 7.89 -13.55 6.66
CA GLU A 110 8.32 -12.26 6.08
C GLU A 110 7.27 -11.16 6.32
N ALA A 111 6.00 -11.47 6.11
CA ALA A 111 4.90 -10.53 6.32
C ALA A 111 4.79 -10.13 7.81
N LEU A 112 4.86 -11.10 8.73
CA LEU A 112 4.81 -10.83 10.16
C LEU A 112 6.02 -10.04 10.65
N ALA A 113 7.22 -10.33 10.15
CA ALA A 113 8.42 -9.54 10.45
C ALA A 113 8.29 -8.09 9.98
N ALA A 114 7.73 -7.87 8.78
CA ALA A 114 7.47 -6.53 8.27
C ALA A 114 6.41 -5.78 9.08
N ILE A 115 5.32 -6.46 9.46
CA ILE A 115 4.26 -5.92 10.32
C ILE A 115 4.83 -5.51 11.67
N GLU A 116 5.62 -6.37 12.31
CA GLU A 116 6.21 -6.07 13.62
C GLU A 116 7.15 -4.87 13.52
N ARG A 117 8.02 -4.82 12.50
CA ARG A 117 8.91 -3.68 12.26
C ARG A 117 8.14 -2.37 12.13
N VAL A 118 7.07 -2.33 11.32
CA VAL A 118 6.26 -1.12 11.14
C VAL A 118 5.54 -0.75 12.43
N ARG A 119 5.00 -1.74 13.15
CA ARG A 119 4.39 -1.54 14.45
C ARG A 119 5.36 -0.90 15.45
N THR A 120 6.58 -1.43 15.59
CA THR A 120 7.60 -0.84 16.48
C THR A 120 7.91 0.61 16.09
N ILE A 121 7.98 0.93 14.80
CA ILE A 121 8.16 2.32 14.35
C ILE A 121 6.96 3.18 14.77
N HIS A 122 5.73 2.70 14.57
CA HIS A 122 4.49 3.41 14.92
C HIS A 122 4.30 3.62 16.44
N GLU A 123 4.97 2.84 17.29
CA GLU A 123 5.01 3.09 18.73
C GLU A 123 5.76 4.39 19.09
N HIS A 124 6.70 4.80 18.23
CA HIS A 124 7.51 6.01 18.39
C HIS A 124 6.94 7.22 17.65
N VAL A 125 6.02 7.02 16.70
CA VAL A 125 5.33 8.09 15.97
C VAL A 125 4.15 8.58 16.80
N ARG A 126 4.41 9.61 17.61
CA ARG A 126 3.45 10.23 18.52
C ARG A 126 3.87 11.68 18.77
N GLY A 127 2.89 12.55 18.96
CA GLY A 127 3.14 13.98 19.14
C GLY A 127 1.87 14.73 19.51
N VAL A 128 1.91 16.04 19.32
CA VAL A 128 0.76 16.95 19.47
C VAL A 128 0.54 17.63 18.12
N ALA A 129 -0.70 17.63 17.63
CA ALA A 129 -1.08 18.28 16.38
C ALA A 129 -1.32 19.78 16.57
N ASP A 130 -1.49 20.52 15.47
CA ASP A 130 -1.64 21.98 15.49
C ASP A 130 -2.90 22.47 16.24
N ASP A 131 -3.88 21.59 16.43
CA ASP A 131 -5.08 21.81 17.25
C ASP A 131 -4.85 21.59 18.76
N GLY A 132 -3.63 21.24 19.17
CA GLY A 132 -3.25 20.94 20.55
C GLY A 132 -3.59 19.52 21.01
N VAL A 133 -4.15 18.67 20.15
CA VAL A 133 -4.55 17.30 20.50
C VAL A 133 -3.36 16.35 20.34
N ALA A 134 -3.13 15.52 21.36
CA ALA A 134 -2.12 14.48 21.32
C ALA A 134 -2.56 13.33 20.38
N TYR A 135 -1.63 12.83 19.57
CA TYR A 135 -1.88 11.71 18.65
C TYR A 135 -0.84 10.61 18.80
N ARG A 136 -1.22 9.40 18.36
CA ARG A 136 -0.32 8.24 18.25
C ARG A 136 -0.64 7.51 16.94
N ALA A 137 0.38 7.19 16.14
CA ALA A 137 0.18 6.39 14.93
C ALA A 137 -0.32 4.97 15.20
N SER A 138 -0.16 4.49 16.44
CA SER A 138 -0.69 3.22 16.93
C SER A 138 -2.15 3.27 17.38
N ASP A 139 -2.82 4.42 17.32
CA ASP A 139 -4.26 4.54 17.62
C ASP A 139 -5.07 3.65 16.65
N PRO A 140 -5.88 2.68 17.14
CA PRO A 140 -6.70 1.82 16.30
C PRO A 140 -7.60 2.58 15.33
N ARG A 141 -8.15 3.74 15.71
CA ARG A 141 -9.02 4.54 14.83
C ARG A 141 -8.23 5.19 13.69
N LEU A 142 -7.00 5.60 13.97
CA LEU A 142 -6.10 6.16 12.95
C LEU A 142 -5.61 5.07 11.99
N LEU A 143 -5.27 3.89 12.51
CA LEU A 143 -4.91 2.73 11.70
C LEU A 143 -6.08 2.27 10.82
N GLU A 144 -7.29 2.23 11.38
CA GLU A 144 -8.53 1.94 10.64
C GLU A 144 -8.74 2.93 9.49
N TRP A 145 -8.59 4.23 9.74
CA TRP A 145 -8.69 5.26 8.71
C TRP A 145 -7.74 5.00 7.53
N VAL A 146 -6.45 4.81 7.83
CA VAL A 146 -5.43 4.57 6.79
C VAL A 146 -5.72 3.26 6.05
N HIS A 147 -6.11 2.21 6.76
CA HIS A 147 -6.41 0.92 6.17
C HIS A 147 -7.63 0.98 5.22
N VAL A 148 -8.71 1.64 5.65
CA VAL A 148 -9.94 1.79 4.87
C VAL A 148 -9.70 2.71 3.67
N ALA A 149 -8.99 3.82 3.84
CA ALA A 149 -8.63 4.72 2.73
C ALA A 149 -7.86 3.97 1.65
N GLY A 150 -6.81 3.24 2.02
CA GLY A 150 -6.04 2.41 1.10
C GLY A 150 -6.87 1.35 0.41
N THR A 151 -7.58 0.54 1.19
CA THR A 151 -8.40 -0.55 0.64
C THR A 151 -9.47 -0.03 -0.32
N ALA A 152 -10.17 1.04 0.04
CA ALA A 152 -11.21 1.64 -0.79
C ALA A 152 -10.63 2.19 -2.11
N MET A 153 -9.50 2.89 -2.07
CA MET A 153 -8.92 3.49 -3.27
C MET A 153 -8.26 2.45 -4.19
N PHE A 154 -7.63 1.41 -3.64
CA PHE A 154 -7.13 0.29 -4.45
C PHE A 154 -8.26 -0.48 -5.12
N LEU A 155 -9.35 -0.76 -4.41
CA LEU A 155 -10.52 -1.44 -4.98
C LEU A 155 -11.23 -0.59 -6.02
N ALA A 156 -11.40 0.72 -5.80
CA ALA A 156 -12.07 1.60 -6.74
C ALA A 156 -11.30 1.78 -8.07
N ALA A 157 -9.98 1.60 -8.05
CA ALA A 157 -9.12 1.74 -9.22
C ALA A 157 -8.95 0.44 -10.05
N HIS A 158 -9.42 -0.71 -9.55
CA HIS A 158 -9.26 -2.03 -10.17
C HIS A 158 -10.47 -2.46 -11.00
#